data_AF-A0A1F8S8S2-F1
#
_entry.id   AF-A0A1F8S8S2-F1
#
_cell.length_a   1.000
_cell.length_b   1.000
_cell.length_c   1.000
_cell.angle_alpha   90.00
_cell.angle_beta   90.00
_cell.angle_gamma   90.00
#
_symmetry.space_group_name_H-M   'P 1'
#
loop_
_entity.id
_entity.type
_entity.pdbx_description
1 polymer ?
#
loop_
_entity_poly.entity_id
_entity_poly.type
_entity_poly.pdbx_seq_one_letter_code
_entity_poly.pdbx_strand_id
1 'polypeptide(L)'
;MTERSPTCFDRLVPVSDRYADLPVADAFTWTACEDEVGPGEWYMVAFRSTRRPRADEARLTAYDAWAHDEAMVAPGFVHYLKGPTTVDGRCMSFCLWDGRAEARAAAGRPAHRDAVALTHESYAEYTLEFHRVRRLEGDGGFTFEPYDAPAIGQATAGRASRRVAPEFASH
;
A
#
# COMPACT_ATOMS: atom_id res chain seq x y z
N MET A 1 -19.54 -18.08 6.36
CA MET A 1 -18.36 -17.43 5.77
C MET A 1 -18.61 -17.38 4.28
N THR A 2 -18.81 -16.20 3.70
CA THR A 2 -18.93 -16.09 2.24
C THR A 2 -17.52 -16.26 1.69
N GLU A 3 -17.23 -17.43 1.13
CA GLU A 3 -15.97 -17.65 0.43
C GLU A 3 -15.90 -16.68 -0.74
N ARG A 4 -14.95 -15.75 -0.67
CA ARG A 4 -14.71 -14.81 -1.74
C ARG A 4 -14.08 -15.59 -2.91
N SER A 5 -14.57 -15.35 -4.12
CA SER A 5 -13.94 -15.95 -5.30
C SER A 5 -12.47 -15.54 -5.37
N PRO A 6 -11.55 -16.50 -5.64
CA PRO A 6 -10.14 -16.19 -5.76
C PRO A 6 -9.93 -15.14 -6.86
N THR A 7 -9.00 -14.23 -6.62
CA THR A 7 -8.59 -13.20 -7.58
C THR A 7 -7.23 -13.56 -8.17
N CYS A 8 -6.89 -13.02 -9.35
CA CYS A 8 -5.57 -13.29 -9.92
C CYS A 8 -4.42 -12.80 -9.03
N PHE A 9 -4.68 -11.82 -8.16
CA PHE A 9 -3.70 -11.34 -7.18
C PHE A 9 -3.26 -12.45 -6.22
N ASP A 10 -4.08 -13.48 -5.99
CA ASP A 10 -3.75 -14.63 -5.14
C ASP A 10 -2.60 -15.49 -5.73
N ARG A 11 -2.26 -15.29 -7.02
CA ARG A 11 -1.13 -15.94 -7.69
C ARG A 11 0.18 -15.16 -7.60
N LEU A 12 0.16 -13.96 -7.00
CA LEU A 12 1.38 -13.19 -6.81
C LEU A 12 2.28 -13.89 -5.80
N VAL A 13 3.53 -14.08 -6.20
CA VAL A 13 4.57 -14.60 -5.32
C VAL A 13 5.78 -13.68 -5.34
N PRO A 14 6.59 -13.66 -4.27
CA PRO A 14 7.90 -13.01 -4.30
C PRO A 14 8.76 -13.49 -5.48
N VAL A 15 9.46 -12.58 -6.15
CA VAL A 15 10.38 -12.97 -7.25
C VAL A 15 11.68 -13.61 -6.75
N SER A 16 12.04 -13.39 -5.49
CA SER A 16 13.25 -13.92 -4.86
C SER A 16 13.22 -13.77 -3.34
N ASP A 17 14.21 -14.34 -2.64
CA ASP A 17 14.42 -14.13 -1.20
C ASP A 17 14.81 -12.69 -0.84
N ARG A 18 15.12 -11.85 -1.83
CA ARG A 18 15.45 -10.42 -1.64
C ARG A 18 14.22 -9.52 -1.82
N TYR A 19 13.04 -10.06 -2.09
CA TYR A 19 11.84 -9.28 -2.43
C TYR A 19 11.52 -8.17 -1.43
N ALA A 20 11.73 -8.43 -0.13
CA ALA A 20 11.45 -7.47 0.94
C ALA A 20 12.32 -6.20 0.88
N ASP A 21 13.42 -6.23 0.11
CA ASP A 21 14.31 -5.08 -0.14
C ASP A 21 14.10 -4.45 -1.53
N LEU A 22 13.33 -5.10 -2.41
CA LEU A 22 13.07 -4.59 -3.77
C LEU A 22 11.94 -3.56 -3.79
N PRO A 23 11.93 -2.61 -4.74
CA PRO A 23 10.75 -1.80 -5.02
C PRO A 23 9.52 -2.69 -5.21
N VAL A 24 8.34 -2.24 -4.77
CA VAL A 24 7.10 -3.03 -4.88
C VAL A 24 6.87 -3.52 -6.32
N ALA A 25 7.16 -2.68 -7.31
CA ALA A 25 7.03 -3.00 -8.73
C ALA A 25 7.86 -4.23 -9.17
N ASP A 26 8.98 -4.47 -8.51
CA ASP A 26 9.94 -5.52 -8.86
C ASP A 26 9.91 -6.70 -7.87
N ALA A 27 9.20 -6.56 -6.75
CA ALA A 27 9.24 -7.53 -5.66
C ALA A 27 8.37 -8.77 -5.89
N PHE A 28 7.33 -8.65 -6.72
CA PHE A 28 6.34 -9.72 -6.95
C PHE A 28 6.15 -10.00 -8.44
N THR A 29 5.63 -11.17 -8.75
CA THR A 29 5.31 -11.62 -10.11
C THR A 29 4.06 -10.94 -10.68
N TRP A 30 4.03 -9.61 -10.74
CA TRP A 30 2.87 -8.82 -11.18
C TRP A 30 2.32 -9.23 -12.54
N THR A 31 3.21 -9.59 -13.47
CA THR A 31 2.86 -10.08 -14.81
C THR A 31 1.99 -11.35 -14.80
N ALA A 32 2.02 -12.15 -13.72
CA ALA A 32 1.21 -13.37 -13.59
C ALA A 32 -0.31 -13.10 -13.42
N CYS A 33 -0.69 -11.86 -13.13
CA CYS A 33 -2.08 -11.43 -12.94
C CYS A 33 -2.44 -10.30 -13.93
N GLU A 34 -1.49 -9.83 -14.72
CA GLU A 34 -1.65 -8.70 -15.61
C GLU A 34 -2.80 -8.94 -16.61
N ASP A 35 -2.82 -10.03 -17.37
CA ASP A 35 -3.84 -10.22 -18.41
C ASP A 35 -5.30 -10.33 -17.88
N GLU A 36 -5.48 -10.57 -16.57
CA GLU A 36 -6.80 -10.71 -15.92
C GLU A 36 -7.29 -9.43 -15.23
N VAL A 37 -6.42 -8.43 -15.06
CA VAL A 37 -6.79 -7.16 -14.43
C VAL A 37 -7.06 -6.12 -15.52
N GLY A 38 -8.28 -5.62 -15.54
CA GLY A 38 -8.65 -4.51 -16.41
C GLY A 38 -7.95 -3.19 -16.03
N PRO A 39 -8.05 -2.17 -16.88
CA PRO A 39 -7.55 -0.83 -16.57
C PRO A 39 -8.16 -0.28 -15.29
N GLY A 40 -7.36 0.36 -14.45
CA GLY A 40 -7.81 0.83 -13.15
C GLY A 40 -6.73 1.53 -12.33
N GLU A 41 -7.14 2.10 -11.21
CA GLU A 41 -6.28 2.71 -10.21
C GLU A 41 -6.66 2.16 -8.83
N TRP A 42 -5.65 1.85 -8.02
CA TRP A 42 -5.80 1.34 -6.66
C TRP A 42 -4.85 2.05 -5.71
N TYR A 43 -5.23 2.07 -4.44
CA TYR A 43 -4.41 2.50 -3.34
C TYR A 43 -3.74 1.30 -2.69
N MET A 44 -2.41 1.29 -2.67
CA MET A 44 -1.63 0.27 -1.97
C MET A 44 -1.06 0.83 -0.66
N VAL A 45 -1.13 0.01 0.39
CA VAL A 45 -0.31 0.15 1.58
C VAL A 45 0.66 -1.03 1.61
N ALA A 46 1.96 -0.77 1.49
CA ALA A 46 3.00 -1.79 1.69
C ALA A 46 3.63 -1.61 3.07
N PHE A 47 3.68 -2.68 3.84
CA PHE A 47 4.31 -2.74 5.16
C PHE A 47 5.60 -3.55 5.06
N ARG A 48 6.74 -2.86 5.15
CA ARG A 48 8.05 -3.50 5.26
C ARG A 48 8.44 -3.62 6.70
N SER A 49 9.01 -4.75 7.08
CA SER A 49 9.40 -4.98 8.46
C SER A 49 10.59 -5.90 8.60
N THR A 50 11.32 -5.71 9.69
CA THR A 50 12.33 -6.64 10.20
C THR A 50 11.87 -7.08 11.59
N ARG A 51 11.60 -8.37 11.76
CA ARG A 51 11.13 -8.92 13.04
C ARG A 51 12.25 -8.92 14.07
N ARG A 52 11.88 -8.76 15.35
CA ARG A 52 12.83 -8.98 16.44
C ARG A 52 13.15 -10.48 16.57
N PRO A 53 14.38 -10.86 16.98
CA PRO A 53 14.75 -12.27 17.15
C PRO A 53 13.90 -13.07 18.14
N ARG A 54 13.14 -12.40 19.02
CA ARG A 54 12.26 -13.00 20.04
C ARG A 54 10.80 -12.60 19.87
N ALA A 55 10.41 -12.16 18.67
CA ALA A 55 9.02 -11.85 18.39
C ALA A 55 8.15 -13.10 18.60
N ASP A 56 6.97 -12.92 19.19
CA ASP A 56 6.00 -14.00 19.32
C ASP A 56 5.31 -14.23 17.97
N GLU A 57 5.81 -15.21 17.23
CA GLU A 57 5.37 -15.55 15.88
C GLU A 57 3.90 -16.00 15.81
N ALA A 58 3.44 -16.72 16.84
CA ALA A 58 2.06 -17.18 16.90
C ALA A 58 1.13 -16.00 17.12
N ARG A 59 1.49 -15.09 18.03
CA ARG A 59 0.74 -13.86 18.30
C ARG A 59 0.70 -12.95 17.07
N LEU A 60 1.84 -12.74 16.40
CA LEU A 60 1.90 -11.98 15.15
C LEU A 60 0.98 -12.57 14.08
N THR A 61 1.02 -13.89 13.91
CA THR A 61 0.18 -14.58 12.92
C THR A 61 -1.31 -14.43 13.23
N ALA A 62 -1.71 -14.54 14.50
CA ALA A 62 -3.10 -14.41 14.90
C ALA A 62 -3.65 -12.99 14.67
N TYR A 63 -2.91 -11.96 15.10
CA TYR A 63 -3.37 -10.58 14.96
C TYR A 63 -3.39 -10.10 13.51
N ASP A 64 -2.41 -10.54 12.71
CA ASP A 64 -2.41 -10.32 11.27
C ASP A 64 -3.61 -10.99 10.59
N ALA A 65 -3.94 -12.23 10.96
CA ALA A 65 -5.13 -12.91 10.46
C ALA A 65 -6.43 -12.18 10.85
N TRP A 66 -6.56 -11.71 12.09
CA TRP A 66 -7.73 -10.94 12.51
C TRP A 66 -7.88 -9.61 11.77
N ALA A 67 -6.78 -8.89 11.57
CA ALA A 67 -6.78 -7.66 10.77
C ALA A 67 -7.16 -7.96 9.31
N HIS A 68 -6.62 -9.04 8.73
CA HIS A 68 -6.98 -9.48 7.39
C HIS A 68 -8.47 -9.85 7.26
N ASP A 69 -9.01 -10.66 8.18
CA ASP A 69 -10.42 -11.03 8.22
C ASP A 69 -11.33 -9.81 8.30
N GLU A 70 -10.93 -8.83 9.11
CA GLU A 70 -11.62 -7.56 9.24
C GLU A 70 -11.55 -6.73 7.95
N ALA A 71 -10.39 -6.70 7.28
CA ALA A 71 -10.21 -6.01 6.00
C ALA A 71 -11.05 -6.64 4.88
N MET A 72 -11.14 -7.97 4.83
CA MET A 72 -11.85 -8.70 3.76
C MET A 72 -13.33 -8.30 3.62
N VAL A 73 -13.95 -7.88 4.72
CA VAL A 73 -15.36 -7.45 4.75
C VAL A 73 -15.51 -5.93 4.70
N ALA A 74 -14.42 -5.18 4.63
CA ALA A 74 -14.46 -3.72 4.52
C ALA A 74 -14.79 -3.30 3.07
N PRO A 75 -15.58 -2.22 2.89
CA PRO A 75 -15.76 -1.62 1.58
C PRO A 75 -14.42 -1.25 0.94
N GLY A 76 -14.31 -1.49 -0.37
CA GLY A 76 -13.12 -1.14 -1.15
C GLY A 76 -11.89 -2.02 -0.93
N PHE A 77 -11.99 -3.13 -0.18
CA PHE A 77 -10.90 -4.09 -0.09
C PHE A 77 -10.73 -4.88 -1.39
N VAL A 78 -9.51 -4.90 -1.93
CA VAL A 78 -9.20 -5.59 -3.18
C VAL A 78 -8.38 -6.85 -2.92
N HIS A 79 -7.27 -6.74 -2.21
CA HIS A 79 -6.40 -7.89 -1.97
C HIS A 79 -5.46 -7.64 -0.78
N TYR A 80 -5.01 -8.72 -0.15
CA TYR A 80 -3.96 -8.71 0.85
C TYR A 80 -2.97 -9.82 0.52
N LEU A 81 -1.69 -9.47 0.53
CA LEU A 81 -0.60 -10.43 0.43
C LEU A 81 0.28 -10.33 1.66
N LYS A 82 0.47 -11.47 2.34
CA LYS A 82 1.47 -11.63 3.39
C LYS A 82 2.72 -12.29 2.81
N GLY A 83 3.79 -11.52 2.64
CA GLY A 83 5.06 -12.08 2.17
C GLY A 83 5.68 -13.04 3.19
N PRO A 84 6.41 -14.07 2.73
CA PRO A 84 7.13 -14.96 3.63
C PRO A 84 8.24 -14.21 4.37
N THR A 85 8.45 -14.52 5.64
CA THR A 85 9.58 -13.99 6.41
C THR A 85 10.87 -14.59 5.88
N THR A 86 11.78 -13.73 5.45
CA THR A 86 13.13 -14.12 5.00
C THR A 86 13.98 -14.62 6.18
N VAL A 87 15.10 -15.29 5.88
CA VAL A 87 16.03 -15.81 6.90
C VAL A 87 16.55 -14.73 7.85
N ASP A 88 16.71 -13.50 7.38
CA ASP A 88 17.16 -12.35 8.17
C ASP A 88 16.01 -11.68 8.95
N GLY A 89 14.81 -12.26 8.95
CA GLY A 89 13.63 -11.73 9.64
C GLY A 89 12.91 -10.60 8.89
N ARG A 90 13.32 -10.28 7.65
CA ARG A 90 12.63 -9.27 6.82
C ARG A 90 11.37 -9.83 6.18
N CYS A 91 10.35 -9.00 6.04
CA CYS A 91 9.09 -9.34 5.39
C CYS A 91 8.52 -8.08 4.73
N MET A 92 7.83 -8.26 3.60
CA MET A 92 6.95 -7.25 3.04
C MET A 92 5.55 -7.85 2.86
N SER A 93 4.56 -7.21 3.47
CA SER A 93 3.15 -7.45 3.16
C SER A 93 2.56 -6.22 2.48
N PHE A 94 1.45 -6.39 1.76
CA PHE A 94 0.72 -5.25 1.22
C PHE A 94 -0.77 -5.51 1.16
N CYS A 95 -1.53 -4.42 1.18
CA CYS A 95 -2.97 -4.40 0.94
C CYS A 95 -3.26 -3.51 -0.28
N LEU A 96 -4.17 -3.97 -1.15
CA LEU A 96 -4.75 -3.19 -2.23
C LEU A 96 -6.18 -2.78 -1.87
N TRP A 97 -6.51 -1.54 -2.16
CA TRP A 97 -7.80 -0.93 -1.92
C TRP A 97 -8.26 -0.14 -3.14
N ASP A 98 -9.56 -0.02 -3.34
CA ASP A 98 -10.13 0.87 -4.36
C ASP A 98 -9.74 2.33 -4.10
N GLY A 99 -9.56 2.72 -2.83
CA GLY A 99 -9.22 4.09 -2.47
C GLY A 99 -8.59 4.26 -1.09
N ARG A 100 -7.94 5.42 -0.91
CA ARG A 100 -7.28 5.81 0.37
C ARG A 100 -8.28 6.00 1.50
N ALA A 101 -9.51 6.43 1.20
CA ALA A 101 -10.53 6.67 2.21
C ALA A 101 -10.98 5.36 2.86
N GLU A 102 -11.23 4.35 2.02
CA GLU A 102 -11.61 2.98 2.40
C GLU A 102 -10.49 2.32 3.22
N ALA A 103 -9.24 2.41 2.73
CA ALA A 103 -8.07 1.90 3.44
C ALA A 103 -7.91 2.52 4.84
N ARG A 104 -8.11 3.83 4.96
CA ARG A 104 -8.03 4.55 6.24
C ARG A 104 -9.17 4.15 7.19
N ALA A 105 -10.38 3.99 6.67
CA ALA A 105 -11.52 3.55 7.46
C ALA A 105 -11.28 2.13 8.01
N ALA A 106 -10.77 1.21 7.18
CA ALA A 106 -10.43 -0.15 7.59
C ALA A 106 -9.29 -0.19 8.62
N ALA A 107 -8.20 0.57 8.42
CA ALA A 107 -7.09 0.67 9.37
C ALA A 107 -7.52 1.22 10.74
N GLY A 108 -8.64 1.95 10.78
CA GLY A 108 -9.25 2.45 12.00
C GLY A 108 -10.12 1.44 12.74
N ARG A 109 -10.29 0.20 12.28
CA ARG A 109 -11.15 -0.80 12.94
C ARG A 109 -10.42 -1.58 14.05
N PRO A 110 -11.14 -2.21 14.99
CA PRO A 110 -10.55 -2.80 16.19
C PRO A 110 -9.41 -3.78 15.94
N ALA A 111 -9.57 -4.76 15.04
CA ALA A 111 -8.54 -5.77 14.82
C ALA A 111 -7.25 -5.16 14.22
N HIS A 112 -7.39 -4.17 13.31
CA HIS A 112 -6.24 -3.43 12.81
C HIS A 112 -5.52 -2.63 13.91
N ARG A 113 -6.26 -1.96 14.80
CA ARG A 113 -5.66 -1.22 15.92
C ARG A 113 -4.89 -2.16 16.85
N ASP A 114 -5.46 -3.32 17.13
CA ASP A 114 -4.84 -4.35 17.95
C ASP A 114 -3.56 -4.88 17.32
N ALA A 115 -3.56 -5.14 16.00
CA ALA A 115 -2.36 -5.56 15.27
C ALA A 115 -1.28 -4.45 15.26
N VAL A 116 -1.67 -3.20 15.05
CA VAL A 116 -0.75 -2.05 15.09
C VAL A 116 -0.13 -1.87 16.48
N ALA A 117 -0.87 -2.14 17.56
CA ALA A 117 -0.33 -2.06 18.91
C ALA A 117 0.84 -3.02 19.14
N LEU A 118 0.90 -4.15 18.42
CA LEU A 118 2.00 -5.12 18.53
C LEU A 118 3.28 -4.68 17.80
N THR A 119 3.21 -3.66 16.95
CA THR A 119 4.28 -3.35 15.99
C THR A 119 5.59 -3.02 16.72
N HIS A 120 5.53 -2.22 17.79
CA HIS A 120 6.71 -1.84 18.58
C HIS A 120 7.37 -3.01 19.32
N GLU A 121 6.56 -3.96 19.81
CA GLU A 121 7.05 -5.15 20.52
C GLU A 121 7.64 -6.18 19.56
N SER A 122 7.11 -6.26 18.35
CA SER A 122 7.35 -7.38 17.44
C SER A 122 8.39 -7.09 16.37
N TYR A 123 8.54 -5.83 15.96
CA TYR A 123 9.46 -5.44 14.89
C TYR A 123 10.64 -4.63 15.45
N ALA A 124 11.83 -4.94 14.95
CA ALA A 124 13.02 -4.13 15.16
C ALA A 124 12.88 -2.82 14.38
N GLU A 125 12.41 -2.93 13.14
CA GLU A 125 12.19 -1.82 12.22
C GLU A 125 10.95 -2.11 11.37
N TYR A 126 10.20 -1.06 11.03
CA TYR A 126 9.13 -1.16 10.04
C TYR A 126 8.94 0.16 9.29
N THR A 127 8.37 0.09 8.11
CA THR A 127 8.03 1.25 7.28
C THR A 127 6.71 1.00 6.55
N LEU A 128 5.89 2.04 6.45
CA LEU A 128 4.70 2.06 5.61
C LEU A 128 4.99 2.86 4.35
N GLU A 129 4.75 2.23 3.21
CA GLU A 129 4.78 2.88 1.90
C GLU A 129 3.35 2.99 1.38
N PHE A 130 3.03 4.13 0.80
CA PHE A 130 1.74 4.39 0.18
C PHE A 130 1.95 4.57 -1.30
N HIS A 131 1.39 3.67 -2.09
CA HIS A 131 1.54 3.70 -3.55
C HIS A 131 0.19 3.90 -4.21
N ARG A 132 0.24 4.64 -5.31
CA ARG A 132 -0.79 4.61 -6.33
C ARG A 132 -0.40 3.54 -7.34
N VAL A 133 -1.25 2.53 -7.47
CA VAL A 133 -1.06 1.43 -8.42
C VAL A 133 -1.99 1.67 -9.58
N ARG A 134 -1.47 1.71 -10.81
CA ARG A 134 -2.31 1.84 -12.00
C ARG A 134 -2.06 0.72 -12.97
N ARG A 135 -3.13 0.30 -13.62
CA ARG A 135 -3.09 -0.47 -14.86
C ARG A 135 -3.69 0.38 -15.96
N LEU A 136 -2.88 0.70 -16.97
CA LEU A 136 -3.35 1.47 -18.13
C LEU A 136 -3.98 0.54 -19.17
N GLU A 137 -4.76 1.10 -20.09
CA GLU A 137 -5.24 0.34 -21.26
C GLU A 137 -4.06 -0.09 -22.16
N GLY A 138 -4.14 -1.29 -22.72
CA GLY A 138 -3.09 -1.89 -23.56
C GLY A 138 -2.01 -2.65 -22.76
N ASP A 139 -0.85 -2.86 -23.38
CA ASP A 139 0.25 -3.70 -22.86
C ASP A 139 1.16 -2.99 -21.82
N GLY A 140 0.61 -2.00 -21.10
CA GLY A 140 1.39 -1.08 -20.27
C GLY A 140 1.81 -1.58 -18.89
N GLY A 141 1.36 -2.78 -18.47
CA GLY A 141 1.65 -3.31 -17.15
C GLY A 141 1.14 -2.49 -15.97
N PHE A 142 1.47 -2.98 -14.78
CA PHE A 142 1.24 -2.24 -13.56
C PHE A 142 2.33 -1.19 -13.36
N THR A 143 1.90 0.02 -13.03
CA THR A 143 2.78 1.11 -12.59
C THR A 143 2.56 1.38 -11.11
N PHE A 144 3.64 1.75 -10.42
CA PHE A 144 3.65 2.00 -8.98
C PHE A 144 4.32 3.34 -8.73
N GLU A 145 3.58 4.29 -8.20
CA GLU A 145 4.06 5.62 -7.87
C GLU A 145 3.82 5.91 -6.38
N PRO A 146 4.68 6.66 -5.68
CA PRO A 146 4.34 7.15 -4.36
C PRO A 146 3.02 7.93 -4.42
N TYR A 147 2.06 7.60 -3.55
CA TYR A 147 0.68 8.10 -3.68
C TYR A 147 0.59 9.63 -3.61
N ASP A 148 1.39 10.23 -2.72
CA ASP A 148 1.44 11.68 -2.51
C ASP A 148 2.45 12.38 -3.46
N ALA A 149 3.02 11.67 -4.45
CA ALA A 149 3.86 12.30 -5.48
C ALA A 149 3.02 13.23 -6.37
N PRO A 150 3.55 14.43 -6.72
CA PRO A 150 2.86 15.33 -7.64
C PRO A 150 2.68 14.65 -9.00
N ALA A 151 1.46 14.73 -9.55
CA ALA A 151 1.20 14.23 -10.89
C ALA A 151 2.13 14.97 -11.88
N ILE A 152 3.01 14.23 -12.56
CA ILE A 152 3.86 14.79 -13.61
C ILE A 152 2.93 15.20 -14.75
N GLY A 153 2.56 16.49 -14.81
CA GLY A 153 1.62 17.01 -15.81
C GLY A 153 0.82 18.26 -15.47
N GLN A 154 0.87 18.78 -14.24
CA GLN A 154 0.30 20.11 -13.94
C GLN A 154 1.41 21.11 -13.64
N ALA A 155 1.90 21.76 -14.71
CA ALA A 155 2.61 23.03 -14.58
C ALA A 155 1.66 24.00 -13.85
N THR A 156 1.98 24.34 -12.62
CA THR A 156 1.31 25.40 -11.89
C THR A 156 1.54 26.70 -12.63
N ALA A 157 0.52 27.17 -13.34
CA ALA A 157 0.48 28.52 -13.87
C ALA A 157 0.63 29.48 -12.67
N GLY A 158 1.82 30.06 -12.52
CA GLY A 158 2.14 30.99 -11.47
C GLY A 158 1.16 32.16 -11.49
N ARG A 159 0.40 32.31 -10.41
CA ARG A 159 -0.39 33.51 -10.16
C ARG A 159 0.59 34.64 -9.85
N ALA A 160 0.98 35.39 -10.87
CA ALA A 160 1.75 36.63 -10.72
C ALA A 160 0.97 37.57 -9.79
N SER A 161 1.55 37.85 -8.62
CA SER A 161 1.03 38.85 -7.69
C SER A 161 1.16 40.23 -8.33
N ARG A 162 0.04 40.84 -8.72
CA ARG A 162 -0.03 42.25 -9.09
C ARG A 162 0.33 43.07 -7.84
N ARG A 163 1.52 43.66 -7.82
CA ARG A 163 1.82 44.78 -6.93
C ARG A 163 0.95 45.96 -7.35
N VAL A 164 0.08 46.40 -6.45
CA VAL A 164 -0.58 47.70 -6.55
C VAL A 164 0.37 48.72 -5.92
N ALA A 165 0.80 49.71 -6.71
CA ALA A 165 1.52 50.88 -6.20
C ALA A 165 0.51 51.86 -5.57
N PRO A 166 0.87 52.59 -4.49
CA PRO A 166 0.01 53.65 -3.96
C PRO A 166 0.20 54.93 -4.78
N GLU A 167 -0.92 55.48 -5.27
CA GLU A 167 -0.98 56.80 -5.90
C GLU A 167 -1.21 57.85 -4.79
N PHE A 168 -0.26 58.77 -4.64
CA PHE A 168 -0.43 59.98 -3.85
C PHE A 168 -1.21 61.01 -4.66
N ALA A 169 -2.23 61.65 -4.07
CA ALA A 169 -2.72 62.94 -4.55
C ALA A 169 -3.24 63.79 -3.40
N SER A 170 -2.57 64.93 -3.21
CA SER A 170 -3.02 66.11 -2.48
C SER A 170 -4.38 66.60 -3.00
N HIS A 171 -5.21 67.16 -2.13
CA HIS A 171 -5.70 68.55 -2.11
C HIS A 171 -6.48 68.78 -0.82
#